data_AF-J9VTW0-F1
#
_entry.id   AF-J9VTW0-F1
#
_cell.length_a   1.000
_cell.length_b   1.000
_cell.length_c   1.000
_cell.angle_alpha   90.00
_cell.angle_beta   90.00
_cell.angle_gamma   90.00
#
_symmetry.space_group_name_H-M   'P 1'
#
loop_
_entity.id
_entity.type
_entity.pdbx_description
1 polymer ?
#
loop_
_entity_poly.entity_id
_entity_poly.type
_entity_poly.pdbx_seq_one_letter_code
_entity_poly.pdbx_strand_id
1 'polypeptide(L)'
;MHNHPENIDWEMNMVDDPLEEAANLESTFYSEGYDSGHAHGRLHGLFEGRELGKEKAWELWEEVGYYEGWAEMWVELLGTKVASATQGRSRKGKEARALGHAQTLLELIKTFPITNPTPSDRSDRVPESAATEEDVSSPSSAPATDLASLLSLIRARYRLLCASLSVRPRLTSAVIVEANSGSGAAAAASPGIVDDGQFAEGVVQGIEGPMKGVDTRQLRF
;
A
#
# COMPACT_ATOMS: atom_id res chain seq x y z
N MET A 1 47.02 27.88 -64.98
CA MET A 1 45.87 28.41 -64.21
C MET A 1 45.19 27.22 -63.56
N HIS A 2 45.67 26.79 -62.39
CA HIS A 2 45.10 25.67 -61.65
C HIS A 2 44.15 26.27 -60.60
N ASN A 3 42.85 26.14 -60.83
CA ASN A 3 41.85 26.45 -59.82
C ASN A 3 41.87 25.32 -58.79
N HIS A 4 42.40 25.61 -57.61
CA HIS A 4 42.17 24.81 -56.42
C HIS A 4 40.81 25.24 -55.85
N PRO A 5 39.77 24.41 -55.80
CA PRO A 5 38.65 24.70 -54.93
C PRO A 5 39.17 24.50 -53.50
N GLU A 6 39.27 25.59 -52.74
CA GLU A 6 39.33 25.51 -51.29
C GLU A 6 37.98 24.93 -50.84
N ASN A 7 37.95 23.62 -50.60
CA ASN A 7 36.93 23.03 -49.75
C ASN A 7 37.11 23.68 -48.37
N ILE A 8 36.30 24.70 -48.11
CA ILE A 8 36.03 25.15 -46.76
C ILE A 8 35.31 23.97 -46.11
N ASP A 9 36.08 23.13 -45.42
CA ASP A 9 35.55 22.15 -44.50
C ASP A 9 34.76 22.92 -43.44
N TRP A 10 33.46 23.01 -43.67
CA TRP A 10 32.48 23.30 -42.62
C TRP A 10 32.32 22.08 -41.71
N GLU A 11 33.42 21.40 -41.39
CA GLU A 11 33.55 20.62 -40.16
C GLU A 11 33.60 21.60 -38.98
N MET A 12 32.59 22.47 -38.86
CA MET A 12 31.98 22.69 -37.56
C MET A 12 31.47 21.31 -37.17
N ASN A 13 32.34 20.56 -36.53
CA ASN A 13 32.01 19.55 -35.56
C ASN A 13 30.63 19.93 -35.01
N MET A 14 29.63 19.11 -35.34
CA MET A 14 28.33 19.02 -34.66
C MET A 14 28.59 18.59 -33.21
N VAL A 15 29.43 19.35 -32.53
CA VAL A 15 29.61 19.38 -31.09
C VAL A 15 28.65 20.47 -30.69
N ASP A 16 27.41 20.02 -30.46
CA ASP A 16 26.37 20.70 -29.71
C ASP A 16 26.20 22.18 -30.02
N ASP A 17 25.26 22.53 -30.90
CA ASP A 17 24.87 23.93 -31.10
C ASP A 17 24.43 24.49 -29.73
N PRO A 18 25.20 25.41 -29.12
CA PRO A 18 24.93 25.90 -27.78
C PRO A 18 23.60 26.66 -27.70
N LEU A 19 23.05 27.11 -28.83
CA LEU A 19 21.71 27.72 -28.89
C LEU A 19 20.60 26.68 -28.86
N GLU A 20 20.81 25.50 -29.44
CA GLU A 20 19.89 24.36 -29.36
C GLU A 20 19.92 23.75 -27.96
N GLU A 21 21.10 23.62 -27.35
CA GLU A 21 21.23 23.23 -25.94
C GLU A 21 20.48 24.21 -25.03
N ALA A 22 20.71 25.52 -25.19
CA ALA A 22 20.02 26.55 -24.41
C ALA A 22 18.49 26.53 -24.57
N ALA A 23 17.99 26.21 -25.77
CA ALA A 23 16.55 26.05 -26.03
C ALA A 23 15.97 24.79 -25.37
N ASN A 24 16.76 23.71 -25.27
CA ASN A 24 16.36 22.43 -24.68
C ASN A 24 16.66 22.31 -23.17
N LEU A 25 17.30 23.31 -22.55
CA LEU A 25 17.63 23.32 -21.11
C LEU A 25 16.40 23.10 -20.23
N GLU A 26 15.29 23.78 -20.53
CA GLU A 26 14.05 23.64 -19.75
C GLU A 26 13.52 22.20 -19.77
N SER A 27 13.44 21.60 -20.96
CA SER A 27 12.97 20.22 -21.11
C SER A 27 13.90 19.24 -20.40
N THR A 28 15.21 19.47 -20.46
CA THR A 28 16.23 18.61 -19.84
C THR A 28 16.13 18.67 -18.31
N PHE A 29 16.03 19.87 -17.73
CA PHE A 29 15.83 20.03 -16.28
C PHE A 29 14.48 19.48 -15.82
N TYR A 30 13.44 19.61 -16.65
CA TYR A 30 12.13 19.02 -16.34
C TYR A 30 12.20 17.49 -16.32
N SER A 31 12.76 16.85 -17.36
CA SER A 31 12.89 15.40 -17.39
C SER A 31 13.77 14.87 -16.28
N GLU A 32 14.91 15.52 -16.02
CA GLU A 32 15.83 15.11 -14.96
C GLU A 32 15.19 15.27 -13.57
N GLY A 33 14.50 16.39 -13.33
CA GLY A 33 13.75 16.63 -12.10
C GLY A 33 12.60 15.65 -11.90
N TYR A 34 11.87 15.32 -12.98
CA TYR A 34 10.80 14.34 -12.96
C TYR A 34 11.33 12.93 -12.67
N ASP A 35 12.35 12.48 -13.40
CA ASP A 35 12.92 11.14 -13.24
C ASP A 35 13.50 10.95 -11.85
N SER A 36 14.25 11.95 -11.37
CA SER A 36 14.81 11.97 -10.01
C SER A 36 13.71 11.99 -8.94
N GLY A 37 12.73 12.87 -9.08
CA GLY A 37 11.60 13.00 -8.14
C GLY A 37 10.71 11.75 -8.11
N HIS A 38 10.45 11.15 -9.27
CA HIS A 38 9.65 9.94 -9.40
C HIS A 38 10.39 8.72 -8.83
N ALA A 39 11.68 8.55 -9.15
CA ALA A 39 12.50 7.49 -8.57
C ALA A 39 12.58 7.61 -7.04
N HIS A 40 12.81 8.82 -6.53
CA HIS A 40 12.86 9.08 -5.10
C HIS A 40 11.49 8.86 -4.42
N GLY A 41 10.42 9.39 -5.00
CA GLY A 41 9.06 9.23 -4.50
C GLY A 41 8.60 7.76 -4.48
N ARG A 42 8.96 6.97 -5.50
CA ARG A 42 8.70 5.53 -5.54
C ARG A 42 9.41 4.80 -4.40
N LEU A 43 10.69 5.10 -4.17
CA LEU A 43 11.44 4.49 -3.07
C LEU A 43 10.86 4.90 -1.71
N HIS A 44 10.60 6.19 -1.50
CA HIS A 44 10.03 6.69 -0.25
C HIS A 44 8.66 6.10 0.05
N GLY A 45 7.75 6.07 -0.93
CA GLY A 45 6.44 5.45 -0.76
C GLY A 45 6.53 3.96 -0.43
N LEU A 46 7.51 3.25 -1.00
CA LEU A 46 7.75 1.83 -0.67
C LEU A 46 8.24 1.66 0.78
N PHE A 47 9.18 2.49 1.24
CA PHE A 47 9.70 2.41 2.60
C PHE A 47 8.64 2.78 3.63
N GLU A 48 7.96 3.91 3.42
CA GLU A 48 6.89 4.39 4.29
C GLU A 48 5.73 3.39 4.36
N GLY A 49 5.29 2.87 3.21
CA GLY A 49 4.22 1.86 3.16
C GLY A 49 4.60 0.56 3.90
N ARG A 50 5.88 0.16 3.86
CA ARG A 50 6.37 -1.01 4.62
C ARG A 50 6.41 -0.75 6.12
N GLU A 51 6.81 0.45 6.53
CA GLU A 51 6.85 0.83 7.93
C GLU A 51 5.43 0.93 8.52
N LEU A 52 4.54 1.65 7.83
CA LEU A 52 3.13 1.75 8.20
C LEU A 52 2.44 0.37 8.22
N GLY A 53 2.75 -0.48 7.24
CA GLY A 53 2.23 -1.84 7.19
C GLY A 53 2.62 -2.69 8.41
N LYS A 54 3.83 -2.52 8.95
CA LYS A 54 4.28 -3.22 10.16
C LYS A 54 3.53 -2.74 11.40
N GLU A 55 3.39 -1.43 11.56
CA GLU A 55 2.67 -0.84 12.70
C GLU A 55 1.20 -1.30 12.70
N LYS A 56 0.54 -1.22 11.55
CA LYS A 56 -0.87 -1.64 11.42
C LYS A 56 -1.07 -3.14 11.50
N ALA A 57 -0.14 -3.94 10.97
CA ALA A 57 -0.19 -5.38 11.13
C ALA A 57 -0.15 -5.79 12.61
N TRP A 58 0.60 -5.09 13.46
CA TRP A 58 0.62 -5.38 14.89
C TRP A 58 -0.74 -5.13 15.55
N GLU A 59 -1.38 -3.98 15.29
CA GLU A 59 -2.73 -3.68 15.81
C GLU A 59 -3.76 -4.74 15.39
N LEU A 60 -3.69 -5.17 14.13
CA LEU A 60 -4.56 -6.21 13.56
C LEU A 60 -4.34 -7.56 14.25
N TRP A 61 -3.09 -7.98 14.40
CA TRP A 61 -2.75 -9.27 14.99
C TRP A 61 -2.99 -9.32 16.50
N GLU A 62 -2.87 -8.20 17.22
CA GLU A 62 -3.26 -8.13 18.64
C GLU A 62 -4.75 -8.45 18.80
N GLU A 63 -5.60 -7.87 17.95
CA GLU A 63 -7.04 -8.14 17.95
C GLU A 63 -7.34 -9.62 17.61
N VAL A 64 -6.75 -10.12 16.52
CA VAL A 64 -6.98 -11.51 16.07
C VAL A 64 -6.48 -12.51 17.11
N GLY A 65 -5.28 -12.30 17.67
CA GLY A 65 -4.69 -13.17 18.70
C GLY A 65 -5.49 -13.15 20.01
N TYR A 66 -6.08 -12.01 20.38
CA TYR A 66 -7.01 -11.97 21.51
C TYR A 66 -8.26 -12.85 21.25
N TYR A 67 -8.84 -12.80 20.05
CA TYR A 67 -9.97 -13.65 19.70
C TYR A 67 -9.61 -15.13 19.64
N GLU A 68 -8.39 -15.46 19.18
CA GLU A 68 -7.86 -16.81 19.16
C GLU A 68 -7.77 -17.40 20.57
N GLY A 69 -7.04 -16.75 21.47
CA GLY A 69 -6.88 -17.24 22.84
C GLY A 69 -8.21 -17.31 23.62
N TRP A 70 -9.12 -16.36 23.36
CA TRP A 70 -10.48 -16.43 23.91
C TRP A 70 -11.24 -17.66 23.42
N ALA A 71 -11.19 -17.95 22.12
CA ALA A 71 -11.87 -19.10 21.53
C ALA A 71 -11.27 -20.42 22.03
N GLU A 72 -9.94 -20.56 22.07
CA GLU A 72 -9.24 -21.75 22.57
C GLU A 72 -9.63 -22.07 24.02
N MET A 73 -9.59 -21.08 24.92
CA MET A 73 -10.00 -21.24 26.31
C MET A 73 -11.44 -21.79 26.42
N TRP A 74 -12.38 -21.27 25.62
CA TRP A 74 -13.76 -21.75 25.64
C TRP A 74 -13.93 -23.12 24.99
N VAL A 75 -13.13 -23.48 23.99
CA VAL A 75 -13.13 -24.83 23.41
C VAL A 75 -12.72 -25.85 24.47
N GLU A 76 -11.67 -25.60 25.25
CA GLU A 76 -11.23 -26.49 26.33
C GLU A 76 -12.27 -26.56 27.47
N LEU A 77 -12.76 -25.40 27.92
CA LEU A 77 -13.70 -25.34 29.05
C LEU A 77 -15.07 -25.94 28.71
N LEU A 78 -15.57 -25.73 27.49
CA LEU A 78 -16.83 -26.33 27.04
C LEU A 78 -16.64 -27.79 26.64
N GLY A 79 -15.49 -28.16 26.07
CA GLY A 79 -15.18 -29.55 25.72
C GLY A 79 -15.17 -30.45 26.96
N THR A 80 -14.51 -30.02 28.03
CA THR A 80 -14.49 -30.73 29.32
C THR A 80 -15.88 -30.82 29.96
N LYS A 81 -16.66 -29.72 29.94
CA LYS A 81 -18.04 -29.71 30.47
C LYS A 81 -18.99 -30.61 29.67
N VAL A 82 -18.96 -30.56 28.34
CA VAL A 82 -19.80 -31.40 27.49
C VAL A 82 -19.46 -32.89 27.68
N ALA A 83 -18.18 -33.22 27.86
CA ALA A 83 -17.73 -34.58 28.16
C ALA A 83 -18.15 -35.08 29.56
N SER A 84 -18.16 -34.18 30.56
CA SER A 84 -18.47 -34.52 31.96
C SER A 84 -19.96 -34.38 32.33
N ALA A 85 -20.81 -33.80 31.47
CA ALA A 85 -22.13 -33.33 31.90
C ALA A 85 -23.21 -34.43 32.02
N THR A 86 -23.57 -34.70 33.28
CA THR A 86 -24.85 -35.25 33.80
C THR A 86 -25.94 -34.18 33.98
N GLN A 87 -25.67 -32.89 33.71
CA GLN A 87 -26.62 -31.79 33.92
C GLN A 87 -27.60 -31.57 32.75
N GLY A 88 -28.81 -31.11 33.09
CA GLY A 88 -30.03 -31.13 32.27
C GLY A 88 -29.93 -30.67 30.80
N ARG A 89 -30.76 -31.30 29.97
CA ARG A 89 -30.77 -31.27 28.49
C ARG A 89 -30.75 -29.87 27.85
N SER A 90 -31.30 -28.85 28.51
CA SER A 90 -31.35 -27.46 28.01
C SER A 90 -30.00 -26.73 28.10
N ARG A 91 -29.21 -26.96 29.16
CA ARG A 91 -27.87 -26.35 29.32
C ARG A 91 -26.87 -26.95 28.32
N LYS A 92 -26.93 -28.27 28.13
CA LYS A 92 -26.12 -29.02 27.18
C LYS A 92 -26.25 -28.49 25.74
N GLY A 93 -27.47 -28.12 25.31
CA GLY A 93 -27.70 -27.56 23.97
C GLY A 93 -27.15 -26.15 23.77
N LYS A 94 -27.03 -25.34 24.83
CA LYS A 94 -26.40 -24.01 24.77
C LYS A 94 -24.88 -24.12 24.70
N GLU A 95 -24.30 -24.98 25.53
CA GLU A 95 -22.85 -25.24 25.58
C GLU A 95 -22.34 -25.85 24.28
N ALA A 96 -23.05 -26.82 23.71
CA ALA A 96 -22.69 -27.41 22.41
C ALA A 96 -22.72 -26.39 21.26
N ARG A 97 -23.69 -25.46 21.28
CA ARG A 97 -23.77 -24.38 20.27
C ARG A 97 -22.63 -23.38 20.43
N ALA A 98 -22.32 -22.97 21.65
CA ALA A 98 -21.20 -22.08 21.94
C ALA A 98 -19.86 -22.71 21.52
N LEU A 99 -19.68 -24.02 21.75
CA LEU A 99 -18.53 -24.78 21.31
C LEU A 99 -18.39 -24.73 19.77
N GLY A 100 -19.47 -24.98 19.03
CA GLY A 100 -19.45 -24.88 17.56
C GLY A 100 -19.08 -23.47 17.08
N HIS A 101 -19.57 -22.41 17.73
CA HIS A 101 -19.19 -21.04 17.40
C HIS A 101 -17.70 -20.77 17.66
N ALA A 102 -17.13 -21.29 18.75
CA ALA A 102 -15.72 -21.14 19.05
C ALA A 102 -14.82 -21.88 18.05
N GLN A 103 -15.21 -23.08 17.63
CA GLN A 103 -14.48 -23.84 16.59
C GLN A 103 -14.49 -23.12 15.24
N THR A 104 -15.65 -22.63 14.78
CA THR A 104 -15.74 -21.86 13.53
C THR A 104 -14.93 -20.57 13.60
N LEU A 105 -14.85 -19.91 14.77
CA LEU A 105 -14.01 -18.73 14.94
C LEU A 105 -12.53 -19.07 14.74
N LEU A 106 -12.04 -20.18 15.32
CA LEU A 106 -10.66 -20.64 15.14
C LEU A 106 -10.37 -21.03 13.67
N GLU A 107 -11.32 -21.65 12.98
CA GLU A 107 -11.17 -21.97 11.55
C GLU A 107 -10.99 -20.70 10.70
N LEU A 108 -11.72 -19.63 11.00
CA LEU A 108 -11.59 -18.35 10.31
C LEU A 108 -10.30 -17.61 10.66
N ILE A 109 -9.79 -17.77 11.88
CA ILE A 109 -8.51 -17.18 12.27
C ILE A 109 -7.36 -17.87 11.53
N LYS A 110 -7.44 -19.19 11.33
CA LYS A 110 -6.44 -19.96 10.56
C LYS A 110 -6.32 -19.54 9.09
N THR A 111 -7.37 -18.95 8.52
CA THR A 111 -7.31 -18.42 7.14
C THR A 111 -6.71 -17.01 7.06
N PHE A 112 -6.45 -16.36 8.20
CA PHE A 112 -5.81 -15.05 8.23
C PHE A 112 -4.35 -15.14 7.75
N PRO A 113 -3.91 -14.30 6.80
CA PRO A 113 -2.57 -14.41 6.21
C PRO A 113 -1.47 -14.05 7.22
N ILE A 114 -0.50 -14.96 7.37
CA ILE A 114 0.69 -14.77 8.22
C ILE A 114 1.93 -14.30 7.44
N THR A 115 1.89 -14.40 6.11
CA THR A 115 2.98 -13.98 5.23
C THR A 115 2.50 -12.82 4.37
N ASN A 116 3.27 -11.74 4.33
CA ASN A 116 3.13 -10.70 3.33
C ASN A 116 4.03 -11.06 2.14
N PRO A 117 3.51 -11.68 1.06
CA PRO A 117 4.31 -11.92 -0.12
C PRO A 117 4.67 -10.56 -0.72
N THR A 118 5.93 -10.15 -0.55
CA THR A 118 6.44 -9.01 -1.29
C THR A 118 6.35 -9.35 -2.78
N PRO A 119 5.77 -8.50 -3.63
CA PRO A 119 5.87 -8.69 -5.06
C PRO A 119 7.35 -8.54 -5.43
N SER A 120 8.09 -9.63 -5.45
CA SER A 120 9.45 -9.66 -5.97
C SER A 120 9.38 -9.43 -7.48
N ASP A 121 9.99 -8.34 -7.93
CA ASP A 121 10.64 -8.16 -9.24
C ASP A 121 9.94 -8.76 -10.46
N ARG A 122 8.64 -8.52 -10.66
CA ARG A 122 8.06 -8.68 -12.01
C ARG A 122 8.22 -7.44 -12.90
N SER A 123 8.59 -6.29 -12.34
CA SER A 123 8.75 -5.04 -13.08
C SER A 123 10.20 -4.64 -13.38
N ASP A 124 11.20 -5.37 -12.91
CA ASP A 124 12.62 -5.06 -13.17
C ASP A 124 13.17 -5.74 -14.45
N ARG A 125 12.32 -6.45 -15.22
CA ARG A 125 12.64 -6.73 -16.63
C ARG A 125 12.24 -5.51 -17.45
N VAL A 126 13.20 -4.63 -17.68
CA VAL A 126 13.19 -3.64 -18.75
C VAL A 126 12.77 -4.35 -20.07
N PRO A 127 11.61 -4.02 -20.68
CA PRO A 127 11.41 -4.33 -22.08
C PRO A 127 12.19 -3.28 -22.86
N GLU A 128 13.39 -3.67 -23.27
CA GLU A 128 14.08 -2.95 -24.34
C GLU A 128 13.22 -3.13 -25.61
N SER A 129 12.90 -2.00 -26.25
CA SER A 129 12.18 -1.82 -27.51
C SER A 129 10.65 -1.58 -27.47
N ALA A 130 10.34 -0.33 -27.81
CA ALA A 130 9.29 0.13 -28.72
C ALA A 130 7.81 -0.07 -28.34
N ALA A 131 7.18 1.07 -28.05
CA ALA A 131 5.81 1.44 -28.42
C ALA A 131 4.87 0.28 -28.78
N THR A 132 4.15 -0.23 -27.79
CA THR A 132 2.83 -0.80 -28.03
C THR A 132 1.95 -0.39 -26.87
N GLU A 133 0.91 0.37 -27.21
CA GLU A 133 -0.19 0.74 -26.32
C GLU A 133 -0.89 -0.54 -25.86
N GLU A 134 -0.48 -1.08 -24.71
CA GLU A 134 -1.22 -2.14 -24.04
C GLU A 134 -1.84 -1.59 -22.76
N ASP A 135 -3.15 -1.34 -22.88
CA ASP A 135 -4.18 -1.40 -21.85
C ASP A 135 -3.67 -1.81 -20.46
N VAL A 136 -3.47 -0.81 -19.59
CA VAL A 136 -3.13 -0.99 -18.16
C VAL A 136 -4.38 -1.42 -17.41
N SER A 137 -4.94 -2.55 -17.82
CA SER A 137 -6.05 -3.26 -17.20
C SER A 137 -5.63 -4.71 -16.98
N SER A 138 -4.45 -4.93 -16.40
CA SER A 138 -4.08 -6.25 -15.85
C SER A 138 -4.40 -6.28 -14.36
N PRO A 139 -5.53 -6.88 -13.95
CA PRO A 139 -5.82 -7.11 -12.54
C PRO A 139 -4.80 -8.11 -12.02
N SER A 140 -4.03 -7.72 -11.02
CA SER A 140 -3.19 -8.64 -10.25
C SER A 140 -4.03 -9.84 -9.82
N SER A 141 -3.84 -10.97 -10.50
CA SER A 141 -4.73 -12.14 -10.50
C SER A 141 -4.44 -13.12 -9.35
N ALA A 142 -4.12 -12.61 -8.17
CA ALA A 142 -4.37 -13.37 -6.96
C ALA A 142 -5.73 -12.88 -6.42
N PRO A 143 -6.64 -13.74 -5.94
CA PRO A 143 -7.71 -13.25 -5.10
C PRO A 143 -7.01 -12.65 -3.88
N ALA A 144 -6.76 -11.34 -3.90
CA ALA A 144 -6.31 -10.60 -2.75
C ALA A 144 -7.45 -10.76 -1.76
N THR A 145 -7.35 -11.77 -0.90
CA THR A 145 -8.36 -12.05 0.12
C THR A 145 -8.53 -10.74 0.87
N ASP A 146 -9.70 -10.13 0.73
CA ASP A 146 -9.94 -8.82 1.29
C ASP A 146 -9.80 -8.93 2.82
N LEU A 147 -8.67 -8.43 3.32
CA LEU A 147 -8.27 -8.52 4.71
C LEU A 147 -9.35 -7.87 5.60
N ALA A 148 -9.96 -6.78 5.11
CA ALA A 148 -11.01 -6.09 5.82
C ALA A 148 -12.28 -6.95 5.92
N SER A 149 -12.68 -7.62 4.83
CA SER A 149 -13.79 -8.57 4.87
C SER A 149 -13.55 -9.70 5.87
N LEU A 150 -12.34 -10.29 5.86
CA LEU A 150 -12.00 -11.42 6.71
C LEU A 150 -11.98 -11.01 8.19
N LEU A 151 -11.40 -9.85 8.51
CA LEU A 151 -11.43 -9.29 9.86
C LEU A 151 -12.87 -8.98 10.32
N SER A 152 -13.70 -8.42 9.44
CA SER A 152 -15.11 -8.13 9.75
C SER A 152 -15.89 -9.41 10.09
N LEU A 153 -15.60 -10.50 9.37
CA LEU A 153 -16.19 -11.81 9.57
C LEU A 153 -15.75 -12.42 10.90
N ILE A 154 -14.45 -12.35 11.23
CA ILE A 154 -13.91 -12.78 12.52
C ILE A 154 -14.60 -12.04 13.67
N ARG A 155 -14.69 -10.70 13.59
CA ARG A 155 -15.38 -9.87 14.59
C ARG A 155 -16.84 -10.28 14.77
N ALA A 156 -17.56 -10.51 13.67
CA ALA A 156 -18.96 -10.93 13.72
C ALA A 156 -19.12 -12.29 14.43
N ARG A 157 -18.23 -13.24 14.14
CA ARG A 157 -18.23 -14.57 14.78
C ARG A 157 -17.84 -14.52 16.25
N TYR A 158 -16.88 -13.68 16.62
CA TYR A 158 -16.54 -13.43 18.03
C TYR A 158 -17.74 -12.85 18.80
N ARG A 159 -18.45 -11.85 18.27
CA ARG A 159 -19.67 -11.32 18.91
C ARG A 159 -20.74 -12.40 19.09
N LEU A 160 -20.90 -13.28 18.11
CA LEU A 160 -21.85 -14.40 18.19
C LEU A 160 -21.48 -15.38 19.31
N LEU A 161 -20.19 -15.70 19.46
CA LEU A 161 -19.68 -16.53 20.55
C LEU A 161 -19.96 -15.86 21.90
N CYS A 162 -19.62 -14.58 22.06
CA CYS A 162 -19.91 -13.81 23.28
C CYS A 162 -21.41 -13.79 23.63
N ALA A 163 -22.28 -13.60 22.63
CA ALA A 163 -23.73 -13.64 22.81
C ALA A 163 -24.22 -15.02 23.29
N SER A 164 -23.64 -16.11 22.78
CA SER A 164 -23.98 -17.47 23.21
C SER A 164 -23.56 -17.79 24.65
N LEU A 165 -22.55 -17.09 25.15
CA LEU A 165 -22.00 -17.22 26.50
C LEU A 165 -22.55 -16.17 27.49
N SER A 166 -23.39 -15.25 27.01
CA SER A 166 -23.88 -14.09 27.77
C SER A 166 -22.75 -13.21 28.34
N VAL A 167 -21.62 -13.13 27.64
CA VAL A 167 -20.47 -12.30 28.01
C VAL A 167 -20.48 -11.03 27.16
N ARG A 168 -20.15 -9.88 27.76
CA ARG A 168 -19.99 -8.63 27.01
C ARG A 168 -18.74 -8.72 26.13
N PRO A 169 -18.83 -8.49 24.81
CA PRO A 169 -17.66 -8.46 23.95
C PRO A 169 -16.73 -7.32 24.36
N ARG A 170 -15.46 -7.63 24.61
CA ARG A 170 -14.38 -6.63 24.58
C ARG A 170 -14.00 -6.42 23.13
N LEU A 171 -14.02 -5.17 22.68
CA LEU A 171 -13.63 -4.79 21.31
C LEU A 171 -12.29 -4.05 21.41
N THR A 172 -11.19 -4.75 21.12
CA THR A 172 -9.95 -4.10 20.69
C THR A 172 -10.08 -4.02 19.18
N SER A 173 -10.43 -2.88 18.60
CA SER A 173 -10.70 -2.79 17.15
C SER A 173 -9.54 -2.11 16.43
N ALA A 174 -8.79 -2.87 15.64
CA ALA A 174 -7.83 -2.31 14.70
C ALA A 174 -8.56 -1.55 13.57
N VAL A 175 -8.02 -0.40 13.15
CA VAL A 175 -8.60 0.38 12.05
C VAL A 175 -7.81 0.08 10.78
N ILE A 176 -8.48 -0.49 9.78
CA ILE A 176 -7.93 -0.60 8.43
C ILE A 176 -8.34 0.68 7.70
N VAL A 177 -7.37 1.54 7.40
CA VAL A 177 -7.57 2.68 6.51
C VAL A 177 -7.38 2.17 5.09
N GLU A 178 -8.46 2.13 4.31
CA GLU A 178 -8.37 1.82 2.89
C GLU A 178 -7.65 2.98 2.19
N ALA A 179 -6.56 2.66 1.49
CA ALA A 179 -5.85 3.64 0.69
C ALA A 179 -6.74 4.04 -0.50
N ASN A 180 -7.23 5.27 -0.49
CA ASN A 180 -7.96 5.80 -1.62
C ASN A 180 -6.96 6.03 -2.77
N SER A 181 -7.23 5.47 -3.95
CA SER A 181 -6.29 5.42 -5.10
C SER A 181 -5.83 6.80 -5.62
N GLY A 182 -6.36 7.90 -5.09
CA GLY A 182 -6.00 9.28 -5.46
C GLY A 182 -5.17 10.05 -4.43
N SER A 183 -4.77 9.45 -3.31
CA SER A 183 -4.08 10.16 -2.22
C SER A 183 -2.56 10.31 -2.41
N GLY A 184 -2.00 9.73 -3.47
CA GLY A 184 -0.57 9.82 -3.79
C GLY A 184 -0.23 11.05 -4.63
N ALA A 185 1.06 11.39 -4.68
CA ALA A 185 1.65 12.50 -5.44
C ALA A 185 1.25 12.58 -6.94
N ALA A 186 0.60 11.55 -7.50
CA ALA A 186 0.00 11.58 -8.83
C ALA A 186 -1.04 12.70 -9.01
N ALA A 187 -1.72 13.15 -7.94
CA ALA A 187 -2.65 14.27 -8.01
C ALA A 187 -1.97 15.64 -8.26
N ALA A 188 -0.66 15.74 -8.03
CA ALA A 188 0.10 16.97 -8.32
C ALA A 188 0.49 17.11 -9.81
N ALA A 189 0.31 16.07 -10.62
CA ALA A 189 0.73 16.03 -12.02
C ALA A 189 -0.35 16.54 -13.01
N SER A 190 -1.34 17.32 -12.56
CA SER A 190 -2.29 17.94 -13.48
C SER A 190 -2.72 19.34 -13.03
N PRO A 191 -2.00 20.40 -13.43
CA PRO A 191 -2.71 21.57 -13.90
C PRO A 191 -3.19 21.24 -15.32
N GLY A 192 -4.46 20.84 -15.43
CA GLY A 192 -5.10 20.82 -16.74
C GLY A 192 -4.92 22.19 -17.38
N ILE A 193 -4.33 22.21 -18.57
CA ILE A 193 -4.34 23.37 -19.45
C ILE A 193 -5.81 23.61 -19.80
N VAL A 194 -6.43 24.53 -19.06
CA VAL A 194 -7.62 25.25 -19.51
C VAL A 194 -7.11 26.52 -20.16
N ASP A 195 -6.94 26.44 -21.47
CA ASP A 195 -6.89 27.60 -22.35
C ASP A 195 -8.27 28.25 -22.34
N ASP A 196 -8.41 29.37 -21.63
CA ASP A 196 -9.03 30.56 -22.20
C ASP A 196 -8.83 31.77 -21.27
N GLY A 197 -8.37 32.86 -21.87
CA GLY A 197 -7.73 33.98 -21.20
C GLY A 197 -8.60 34.78 -20.21
N GLN A 198 -7.98 35.14 -19.09
CA GLN A 198 -8.15 36.42 -18.40
C GLN A 198 -7.02 36.64 -17.40
N PHE A 199 -6.35 37.79 -17.53
CA PHE A 199 -5.32 38.26 -16.61
C PHE A 199 -5.87 38.33 -15.17
N ALA A 200 -5.21 37.64 -14.24
CA ALA A 200 -5.32 37.93 -12.82
C ALA A 200 -3.92 37.90 -12.20
N GLU A 201 -3.41 39.10 -11.92
CA GLU A 201 -2.30 39.36 -11.01
C GLU A 201 -2.59 38.70 -9.66
N GLY A 202 -1.78 37.71 -9.29
CA GLY A 202 -1.86 37.03 -8.01
C GLY A 202 -0.48 36.55 -7.62
N VAL A 203 0.23 37.37 -6.86
CA VAL A 203 1.50 37.03 -6.19
C VAL A 203 1.33 35.75 -5.39
N VAL A 204 2.00 34.66 -5.80
CA VAL A 204 2.15 33.46 -4.96
C VAL A 204 3.46 33.60 -4.18
N GLN A 205 3.33 34.13 -2.96
CA GLN A 205 4.38 34.12 -1.95
C GLN A 205 4.73 32.68 -1.55
N GLY A 206 6.02 32.45 -1.30
CA GLY A 206 6.64 31.15 -1.11
C GLY A 206 6.01 30.27 -0.05
N ILE A 207 6.05 28.96 -0.31
CA ILE A 207 5.76 27.91 0.65
C ILE A 207 7.09 27.62 1.38
N GLU A 208 7.41 28.41 2.40
CA GLU A 208 8.36 27.99 3.43
C GLU A 208 7.70 26.89 4.28
N GLY A 209 8.14 25.65 4.09
CA GLY A 209 7.82 24.51 4.95
C GLY A 209 9.04 24.11 5.81
N PRO A 210 8.85 23.63 7.04
CA PRO A 210 9.92 23.48 8.02
C PRO A 210 10.67 22.15 7.83
N MET A 211 11.37 21.98 6.72
CA MET A 211 12.30 20.86 6.60
C MET A 211 13.66 21.26 7.16
N LYS A 212 13.81 21.08 8.48
CA LYS A 212 15.14 20.92 9.07
C LYS A 212 15.71 19.64 8.46
N GLY A 213 16.65 19.79 7.54
CA GLY A 213 17.23 18.70 6.77
C GLY A 213 17.55 17.48 7.63
N VAL A 214 17.02 16.32 7.24
CA VAL A 214 17.43 15.05 7.83
C VAL A 214 18.85 14.80 7.36
N ASP A 215 19.78 14.80 8.30
CA ASP A 215 21.20 14.58 8.04
C ASP A 215 21.42 13.12 7.61
N THR A 216 21.57 12.91 6.31
CA THR A 216 21.78 11.61 5.67
C THR A 216 23.09 10.93 6.12
N ARG A 217 23.95 11.62 6.89
CA ARG A 217 25.15 11.06 7.53
C ARG A 217 24.87 10.23 8.78
N GLN A 218 23.64 10.27 9.33
CA GLN A 218 23.26 9.46 10.49
C GLN A 218 22.78 8.05 10.12
N LEU A 219 22.53 7.79 8.84
CA LEU A 219 22.28 6.44 8.34
C LEU A 219 23.63 5.76 8.13
N ARG A 220 24.11 5.06 9.17
CA ARG A 220 25.29 4.20 9.05
C ARG A 220 24.92 3.01 8.15
N PHE A 221 25.48 2.99 6.95
CA PHE A 221 25.57 1.82 6.08
C PHE A 221 26.46 0.74 6.70
#